data_AF-A0A1Q3Z0R6-F1
#
_entry.id   AF-A0A1Q3Z0R6-F1
#
_cell.length_a   1.000
_cell.length_b   1.000
_cell.length_c   1.000
_cell.angle_alpha   90.00
_cell.angle_beta   90.00
_cell.angle_gamma   90.00
#
_symmetry.space_group_name_H-M   'P 1'
#
loop_
_entity.id
_entity.type
_entity.pdbx_description
1 polymer ?
#
loop_
_entity_poly.entity_id
_entity_poly.type
_entity_poly.pdbx_seq_one_letter_code
_entity_poly.pdbx_strand_id
1 'polypeptide(L)'
;MAELRVENPRLTGDFVKLMADAGVTLPVRLHETEVGEIVDAKGREVCVVDVNRERPDDEVVHLCSWIVVAINTCGGFQATGVPRETTF
;
A
#
# COMPACT_ATOMS: atom_id res chain seq x y z
N MET A 1 2.16 20.28 -7.39
CA MET A 1 1.71 19.02 -6.78
C MET A 1 0.26 19.20 -6.40
N ALA A 2 -0.64 18.33 -6.85
CA ALA A 2 -2.04 18.41 -6.45
C ALA A 2 -2.16 17.81 -5.04
N GLU A 3 -2.64 18.61 -4.08
CA GLU A 3 -3.05 18.08 -2.79
C GLU A 3 -4.23 17.15 -2.99
N LEU A 4 -4.18 15.98 -2.37
CA LEU A 4 -5.28 15.03 -2.40
C LEU A 4 -6.47 15.61 -1.63
N ARG A 5 -7.49 16.09 -2.34
CA ARG A 5 -8.75 16.56 -1.75
C ARG A 5 -9.68 15.39 -1.50
N VAL A 6 -9.94 15.10 -0.22
CA VAL A 6 -11.01 14.18 0.18
C VAL A 6 -12.33 14.96 0.20
N GLU A 7 -13.03 14.97 -0.93
CA GLU A 7 -14.28 15.75 -1.08
C GLU A 7 -15.51 15.03 -0.47
N ASN A 8 -15.38 13.74 -0.12
CA ASN A 8 -16.46 12.96 0.49
C ASN A 8 -15.90 11.97 1.53
N PRO A 9 -15.86 12.33 2.83
CA PRO A 9 -15.32 11.49 3.89
C PRO A 9 -16.10 10.17 4.09
N ARG A 10 -17.31 10.03 3.52
CA ARG A 10 -18.01 8.74 3.48
C ARG A 10 -17.20 7.71 2.72
N LEU A 11 -16.52 8.09 1.62
CA LEU A 11 -15.73 7.14 0.82
C LEU A 11 -14.54 6.59 1.59
N THR A 12 -13.80 7.42 2.32
CA THR A 12 -12.69 6.96 3.18
C THR A 12 -13.20 6.14 4.35
N GLY A 13 -14.25 6.59 5.05
CA GLY A 13 -14.83 5.85 6.17
C GLY A 13 -15.40 4.48 5.75
N ASP A 14 -16.12 4.43 4.64
CA ASP A 14 -16.66 3.20 4.07
C ASP A 14 -15.53 2.27 3.60
N PHE A 15 -14.47 2.82 2.99
CA PHE A 15 -13.30 2.04 2.60
C PHE A 15 -12.60 1.41 3.81
N VAL A 16 -12.33 2.19 4.87
CA VAL A 16 -11.72 1.67 6.11
C VAL A 16 -12.61 0.58 6.72
N LYS A 17 -13.92 0.77 6.74
CA LYS A 17 -14.87 -0.23 7.24
C LYS A 17 -14.83 -1.51 6.39
N LEU A 18 -14.88 -1.41 5.07
CA LEU A 18 -14.83 -2.57 4.18
C LEU A 18 -13.52 -3.36 4.34
N MET A 19 -12.40 -2.67 4.50
CA MET A 19 -11.10 -3.31 4.79
C MET A 19 -11.14 -4.04 6.13
N ALA A 20 -11.70 -3.42 7.17
CA ALA A 20 -11.86 -4.05 8.48
C ALA A 20 -12.81 -5.26 8.45
N ASP A 21 -13.93 -5.17 7.72
CA ASP A 21 -14.90 -6.26 7.53
C ASP A 21 -14.25 -7.43 6.75
N ALA A 22 -13.33 -7.15 5.83
CA ALA A 22 -12.48 -8.13 5.16
C ALA A 22 -11.31 -8.65 6.03
N GLY A 23 -11.20 -8.17 7.27
CA GLY A 23 -10.19 -8.61 8.23
C GLY A 23 -8.83 -7.93 8.08
N VAL A 24 -8.69 -6.86 7.29
CA VAL A 24 -7.43 -6.13 7.06
C VAL A 24 -7.31 -4.94 8.01
N THR A 25 -6.18 -4.82 8.71
CA THR A 25 -5.88 -3.65 9.57
C THR A 25 -4.98 -2.66 8.83
N LEU A 26 -5.50 -1.48 8.49
CA LEU A 26 -4.69 -0.41 7.88
C LEU A 26 -3.75 0.26 8.90
N PRO A 27 -2.64 0.90 8.47
CA PRO A 27 -2.14 0.96 7.09
C PRO A 27 -1.55 -0.38 6.66
N VAL A 28 -1.52 -0.62 5.35
CA VAL A 28 -0.73 -1.72 4.76
C VAL A 28 0.71 -1.26 4.49
N ARG A 29 1.62 -2.21 4.37
CA ARG A 29 3.05 -1.97 4.10
C ARG A 29 3.63 -3.14 3.31
N LEU A 30 4.81 -2.93 2.73
CA LEU A 30 5.59 -4.03 2.17
C LEU A 30 6.06 -4.96 3.30
N HIS A 31 6.14 -6.26 3.02
CA HIS A 31 6.83 -7.19 3.90
C HIS A 31 8.33 -6.85 3.93
N GLU A 32 8.98 -7.06 5.07
CA GLU A 32 10.37 -6.62 5.28
C GLU A 32 11.40 -7.48 4.57
N THR A 33 11.06 -8.75 4.32
CA THR A 33 11.98 -9.73 3.75
C THR A 33 11.46 -10.42 2.49
N GLU A 34 10.16 -10.32 2.20
CA GLU A 34 9.52 -11.05 1.11
C GLU A 34 9.12 -10.07 0.01
N VAL A 35 9.83 -10.15 -1.12
CA VAL A 35 9.55 -9.33 -2.29
C VAL A 35 8.18 -9.72 -2.85
N GLY A 36 7.34 -8.73 -3.14
CA GLY A 36 6.00 -8.97 -3.68
C GLY A 36 4.91 -9.11 -2.62
N GLU A 37 5.26 -9.24 -1.34
CA GLU A 37 4.28 -9.39 -0.26
C GLU A 37 3.89 -8.04 0.36
N ILE A 38 2.58 -7.84 0.51
CA ILE A 38 1.98 -6.70 1.20
C ILE A 38 1.28 -7.22 2.44
N VAL A 39 1.61 -6.65 3.59
CA VAL A 39 1.03 -7.00 4.89
C VAL A 39 0.25 -5.84 5.51
N ASP A 40 -0.68 -6.19 6.38
CA ASP A 40 -1.44 -5.23 7.18
C ASP A 40 -0.63 -4.74 8.39
N ALA A 41 -1.19 -3.81 9.17
CA ALA A 41 -0.55 -3.23 10.36
C ALA A 41 -0.26 -4.25 11.47
N LYS A 42 -0.87 -5.45 11.41
CA LYS A 42 -0.61 -6.57 12.33
C LYS A 42 0.37 -7.59 11.74
N GLY A 43 0.93 -7.33 10.56
CA GLY A 43 1.86 -8.23 9.87
C GLY A 43 1.17 -9.42 9.21
N ARG A 44 -0.14 -9.36 8.95
CA ARG A 44 -0.87 -10.42 8.23
C ARG A 44 -0.84 -10.14 6.74
N GLU A 45 -0.61 -11.18 5.95
CA GLU A 45 -0.64 -11.10 4.49
C GLU A 45 -1.98 -10.55 4.00
N VAL A 46 -1.91 -9.54 3.12
CA VAL A 46 -3.06 -8.93 2.45
C VAL A 46 -3.06 -9.31 0.97
N CYS A 47 -1.89 -9.31 0.34
CA CYS A 47 -1.73 -9.61 -1.08
C CYS A 47 -0.29 -10.03 -1.40
N VAL A 48 -0.14 -10.97 -2.32
CA VAL A 48 1.13 -11.31 -2.96
C VAL A 48 1.06 -10.94 -4.43
N VAL A 49 2.02 -10.14 -4.89
CA VAL A 49 2.19 -9.71 -6.28
C VAL A 49 3.27 -10.54 -6.93
N ASP A 50 3.09 -10.88 -8.20
CA ASP A 50 4.03 -11.69 -8.98
C ASP A 50 4.33 -13.07 -8.36
N VAL A 51 3.27 -13.82 -8.04
CA VAL A 51 3.36 -15.15 -7.41
C VAL A 51 4.26 -16.13 -8.19
N ASN A 52 4.32 -15.99 -9.52
CA ASN A 52 5.15 -16.84 -10.39
C ASN A 52 6.60 -16.36 -10.53
N ARG A 53 6.97 -15.22 -9.93
CA ARG A 53 8.29 -14.60 -10.04
C ARG A 53 8.74 -14.39 -11.50
N GLU A 54 7.81 -13.91 -12.33
CA GLU A 54 8.07 -13.66 -13.76
C GLU A 54 8.76 -12.31 -13.99
N ARG A 55 8.73 -11.41 -12.99
CA ARG A 55 9.28 -10.07 -13.07
C ARG A 55 10.56 -9.93 -12.22
N PRO A 56 11.45 -9.00 -12.61
CA PRO A 56 12.54 -8.58 -11.74
C PRO A 56 12.05 -8.01 -10.41
N ASP A 57 12.79 -8.28 -9.32
CA ASP A 57 12.42 -7.85 -7.96
C ASP A 57 12.22 -6.33 -7.84
N ASP A 58 13.03 -5.52 -8.53
CA ASP A 58 12.92 -4.06 -8.51
C ASP A 58 11.60 -3.57 -9.14
N GLU A 59 11.13 -4.22 -10.21
CA GLU A 59 9.80 -3.96 -10.78
C GLU A 59 8.68 -4.35 -9.81
N VAL A 60 8.79 -5.51 -9.18
CA VAL A 60 7.79 -6.01 -8.22
C VAL A 60 7.70 -5.09 -7.01
N VAL A 61 8.84 -4.67 -6.43
CA VAL A 61 8.89 -3.69 -5.33
C VAL A 61 8.21 -2.39 -5.74
N HIS A 62 8.42 -1.91 -6.96
CA HIS A 62 7.80 -0.68 -7.44
C HIS A 62 6.27 -0.80 -7.56
N LEU A 63 5.80 -1.92 -8.12
CA LEU A 63 4.37 -2.23 -8.22
C LEU A 63 3.72 -2.31 -6.83
N CYS A 64 4.31 -3.06 -5.90
CA CYS A 64 3.79 -3.17 -4.54
C CYS A 64 3.77 -1.82 -3.83
N SER A 65 4.80 -0.98 -4.04
CA SER A 65 4.85 0.37 -3.47
C SER A 65 3.68 1.23 -3.94
N TRP A 66 3.31 1.17 -5.22
CA TRP A 66 2.14 1.89 -5.75
C TRP A 66 0.82 1.37 -5.18
N ILE A 67 0.68 0.05 -5.01
CA ILE A 67 -0.51 -0.55 -4.40
C ILE A 67 -0.64 -0.09 -2.94
N VAL A 68 0.45 -0.13 -2.17
CA VAL A 68 0.48 0.35 -0.78
C VAL A 68 0.08 1.82 -0.71
N VAL A 69 0.64 2.67 -1.58
CA VAL A 69 0.28 4.10 -1.65
C VAL A 69 -1.22 4.26 -1.92
N ALA A 70 -1.77 3.55 -2.91
CA ALA A 70 -3.18 3.65 -3.26
C ALA A 70 -4.10 3.23 -2.11
N ILE A 71 -3.85 2.08 -1.50
CA ILE A 71 -4.66 1.55 -0.38
C ILE A 71 -4.61 2.51 0.81
N ASN A 72 -3.43 2.93 1.21
CA ASN A 72 -3.24 3.82 2.36
C ASN A 72 -3.88 5.19 2.10
N THR A 73 -3.74 5.72 0.89
CA THR A 73 -4.38 6.98 0.48
C THR A 73 -5.90 6.90 0.57
N CYS A 74 -6.51 5.83 0.08
CA CYS A 74 -7.95 5.58 0.21
C CYS A 74 -8.39 5.46 1.68
N GLY A 75 -7.53 4.88 2.53
CA GLY A 75 -7.72 4.80 3.98
C GLY A 75 -7.48 6.11 4.74
N GLY A 76 -7.12 7.20 4.07
CA GLY A 76 -6.82 8.49 4.69
C GLY A 76 -5.43 8.58 5.33
N PHE A 77 -4.57 7.60 5.09
CA PHE A 77 -3.17 7.62 5.52
C PHE A 77 -2.33 8.34 4.45
N GLN A 78 -1.51 9.29 4.88
CA GLN A 78 -0.55 9.93 3.98
C GLN A 78 0.62 8.98 3.73
N ALA A 79 0.99 8.81 2.46
CA ALA A 79 2.18 8.07 2.08
C ALA A 79 3.43 8.84 2.55
N THR A 80 4.16 8.29 3.51
CA THR A 80 5.52 8.74 3.81
C THR A 80 6.47 8.01 2.87
N GLY A 81 6.72 8.59 1.69
CA GLY A 81 7.75 8.07 0.80
C GLY A 81 9.13 8.24 1.41
N VAL A 82 9.99 7.22 1.35
CA VAL A 82 11.43 7.43 1.47
C VAL A 82 11.83 8.29 0.26
N PRO A 83 12.43 9.48 0.44
CA PRO A 83 12.89 10.29 -0.69
C PRO A 83 13.81 9.42 -1.56
N ARG A 84 13.58 9.42 -2.89
CA ARG A 84 14.61 8.93 -3.81
C ARG A 84 15.89 9.69 -3.49
N GLU A 85 16.94 9.00 -3.05
CA GLU A 85 18.26 9.62 -3.00
C GLU A 85 18.59 10.12 -4.40
N THR A 86 18.75 11.43 -4.51
CA THR A 86 19.18 12.11 -5.72
C THR A 86 20.59 11.61 -6.07
N THR A 87 20.69 10.71 -7.04
CA THR A 87 21.98 10.43 -7.68
C THR A 87 22.39 11.67 -8.47
N PHE A 88 23.45 12.34 -8.02
CA PHE A 88 24.21 13.33 -8.81
C PHE A 88 25.31 12.63 -9.58
#